data_AF-A0A8H3LJ38-F1
#
_entry.id   AF-A0A8H3LJ38-F1
#
_cell.length_a   1.000
_cell.length_b   1.000
_cell.length_c   1.000
_cell.angle_alpha   90.00
_cell.angle_beta   90.00
_cell.angle_gamma   90.00
#
_symmetry.space_group_name_H-M   'P 1'
#
loop_
_entity.id
_entity.type
_entity.pdbx_description
1 polymer ?
#
loop_
_entity_poly.entity_id
_entity_poly.type
_entity_poly.pdbx_seq_one_letter_code
_entity_poly.pdbx_strand_id
1 'polypeptide(L)'
;MDEIICLYVGKEKYETLAKVGHLFEYQLWDLKENGIYDDNGIHWPIEFFFSGDWKFMYNIMGLNAPNVKYFCLYCNCEAGERWNMDLQWPINENTKCKKKPVLFTAIKQENYVSDKLHLLLRISDILIECFFNDLFKKKEFEQQIKSQIEQTMKTIKVHFEFFKSKSHGKWEWTLLMGSDKKKVLQYFPVSQFILGKHDEDIEKLWRDFYGLYVVLRKPFLTNSEIDDFEIKVKQWIYLFCRPNQG
;
A
#
# COMPACT_ATOMS: atom_id res chain seq x y z
N MET A 1 -1.58 24.79 13.33
CA MET A 1 -1.28 23.36 13.21
C MET A 1 0.22 23.30 13.38
N ASP A 2 0.68 23.05 14.60
CA ASP A 2 2.10 23.12 14.91
C ASP A 2 2.75 21.83 14.41
N GLU A 3 3.59 21.94 13.40
CA GLU A 3 4.36 20.82 12.86
C GLU A 3 5.60 20.62 13.72
N ILE A 4 5.60 19.56 14.55
CA ILE A 4 6.79 19.15 15.29
C ILE A 4 7.64 18.25 14.38
N ILE A 5 8.77 18.77 13.92
CA ILE A 5 9.73 18.02 13.10
C ILE A 5 10.82 17.46 14.01
N CYS A 6 10.83 16.14 14.20
CA CYS A 6 11.96 15.43 14.82
C CYS A 6 12.95 14.99 13.74
N LEU A 7 14.10 15.66 13.65
CA LEU A 7 15.23 15.20 12.84
C LEU A 7 16.13 14.31 13.69
N TYR A 8 16.32 13.07 13.25
CA TYR A 8 17.21 12.13 13.90
C TYR A 8 18.19 11.51 12.90
N VAL A 9 19.48 11.51 13.26
CA VAL A 9 20.54 10.92 12.44
C VAL A 9 20.79 9.48 12.89
N GLY A 10 20.32 8.52 12.09
CA GLY A 10 20.69 7.11 12.26
C GLY A 10 19.95 6.19 11.29
N LYS A 11 20.14 4.89 11.48
CA LYS A 11 19.54 3.87 10.62
C LYS A 11 18.10 3.59 11.05
N GLU A 12 17.22 3.33 10.08
CA GLU A 12 15.87 2.85 10.32
C GLU A 12 15.91 1.39 10.84
N LYS A 13 16.21 1.27 12.13
CA LYS A 13 16.29 0.02 12.89
C LYS A 13 15.62 0.21 14.23
N TYR A 14 15.02 -0.87 14.74
CA TYR A 14 14.33 -0.86 16.02
C TYR A 14 15.13 -0.20 17.15
N GLU A 15 16.39 -0.59 17.35
CA GLU A 15 17.21 -0.14 18.48
C GLU A 15 17.47 1.37 18.43
N THR A 16 17.56 1.90 17.22
CA THR A 16 17.74 3.31 16.94
C THR A 16 16.44 4.08 17.18
N LEU A 17 15.33 3.58 16.62
CA LEU A 17 14.00 4.17 16.80
C LEU A 17 13.53 4.11 18.25
N ALA A 18 13.89 3.09 19.01
CA ALA A 18 13.56 2.97 20.43
C ALA A 18 14.17 4.09 21.26
N LYS A 19 15.42 4.48 20.97
CA LYS A 19 16.07 5.63 21.62
C LYS A 19 15.32 6.92 21.33
N VAL A 20 14.89 7.10 20.07
CA VAL A 20 14.08 8.27 19.66
C VAL A 20 12.72 8.26 20.33
N GLY A 21 12.02 7.12 20.35
CA GLY A 21 10.72 6.98 20.99
C GLY A 21 10.75 7.34 22.47
N HIS A 22 11.82 6.93 23.18
CA HIS A 22 11.99 7.26 24.59
C HIS A 22 12.15 8.76 24.85
N LEU A 23 12.71 9.54 23.91
CA LEU A 23 12.84 11.00 24.06
C LEU A 23 11.47 11.69 24.15
N PHE A 24 10.45 11.15 23.47
CA PHE A 24 9.12 11.73 23.39
C PHE A 24 8.09 11.00 24.26
N GLU A 25 8.46 9.90 24.91
CA GLU A 25 7.53 9.02 25.63
C GLU A 25 6.73 9.78 26.69
N TYR A 26 7.41 10.55 27.55
CA TYR A 26 6.75 11.36 28.57
C TYR A 26 5.78 12.38 27.96
N GLN A 27 6.22 13.12 26.94
CA GLN A 27 5.41 14.16 26.30
C GLN A 27 4.16 13.57 25.63
N LEU A 28 4.28 12.42 24.96
CA LEU A 28 3.15 11.74 24.33
C LEU A 28 2.15 11.24 25.38
N TRP A 29 2.62 10.69 26.50
CA TRP A 29 1.73 10.25 27.58
C TRP A 29 1.06 11.44 28.28
N ASP A 30 1.80 12.50 28.57
CA ASP A 30 1.26 13.72 29.18
C ASP A 30 0.15 14.32 28.30
N LEU A 31 0.41 14.49 27.00
CA LEU A 31 -0.60 14.98 26.05
C LEU A 31 -1.82 14.08 25.95
N LYS A 32 -1.63 12.76 25.96
CA LYS A 32 -2.73 11.79 25.89
C LYS A 32 -3.64 11.85 27.12
N GLU A 33 -3.05 11.87 28.32
CA GLU A 33 -3.81 11.79 29.57
C GLU A 33 -4.35 13.16 29.99
N ASN A 34 -3.57 14.22 29.79
CA ASN A 34 -3.89 15.56 30.28
C ASN A 34 -4.46 16.49 29.19
N GLY A 35 -4.32 16.16 27.91
CA GLY A 35 -4.79 17.02 26.81
C GLY A 35 -4.03 18.36 26.73
N ILE A 36 -4.65 19.34 26.09
CA ILE A 36 -4.16 20.73 26.03
C ILE A 36 -5.24 21.66 26.56
N TYR A 37 -4.84 22.72 27.25
CA TYR A 37 -5.72 23.84 27.59
C TYR A 37 -5.41 25.01 26.67
N ASP A 38 -6.45 25.63 26.11
CA ASP A 38 -6.28 26.88 25.37
C ASP A 38 -6.26 28.10 26.31
N ASP A 39 -6.03 29.28 25.73
CA ASP A 39 -5.96 30.54 26.48
C ASP A 39 -7.26 30.91 27.21
N ASN A 40 -8.39 30.29 26.83
CA ASN A 40 -9.68 30.47 27.51
C ASN A 40 -9.90 29.43 28.62
N GLY A 41 -8.94 28.53 28.86
CA GLY A 41 -9.04 27.44 29.82
C GLY A 41 -9.90 26.27 29.34
N ILE A 42 -10.22 26.18 28.04
CA ILE A 42 -10.97 25.05 27.49
C ILE A 42 -10.03 23.85 27.36
N HIS A 43 -10.49 22.69 27.85
CA HIS A 43 -9.76 21.42 27.75
C HIS A 43 -10.01 20.74 26.40
N TRP A 44 -8.92 20.38 25.73
CA TRP A 44 -8.90 19.68 24.46
C TRP A 44 -8.24 18.29 24.63
N PRO A 45 -9.03 17.19 24.60
CA PRO A 45 -8.47 15.85 24.68
C PRO A 45 -7.70 15.51 23.40
N ILE A 46 -6.65 14.70 23.52
CA ILE A 46 -5.78 14.32 22.41
C ILE A 46 -5.88 12.83 22.13
N GLU A 47 -6.10 12.49 20.86
CA GLU A 47 -5.94 11.13 20.36
C GLU A 47 -4.87 11.09 19.27
N PHE A 48 -3.88 10.22 19.48
CA PHE A 48 -2.77 10.05 18.54
C PHE A 48 -3.09 8.99 17.50
N PHE A 49 -2.64 9.26 16.27
CA PHE A 49 -2.61 8.33 15.15
C PHE A 49 -1.20 8.28 14.60
N PHE A 50 -0.75 7.08 14.22
CA PHE A 50 0.53 6.88 13.57
C PHE A 50 0.29 6.41 12.14
N SER A 51 0.98 7.01 11.16
CA SER A 51 1.01 6.49 9.80
C SER A 51 2.42 6.43 9.24
N GLY A 52 2.72 5.33 8.58
CA GLY A 52 4.02 5.09 7.96
C GLY A 52 3.94 4.00 6.91
N ASP A 53 5.01 3.89 6.12
CA ASP A 53 5.14 2.78 5.17
C ASP A 53 5.22 1.43 5.91
N TRP A 54 4.88 0.37 5.20
CA TRP A 54 4.76 -0.98 5.77
C TRP A 54 6.03 -1.40 6.54
N LYS A 55 7.23 -1.11 6.04
CA LYS A 55 8.50 -1.51 6.67
C LYS A 55 8.73 -0.75 7.97
N PHE A 56 8.46 0.55 7.99
CA PHE A 56 8.54 1.35 9.21
C PHE A 56 7.58 0.85 10.28
N MET A 57 6.37 0.42 9.89
CA MET A 57 5.38 -0.14 10.81
C MET A 57 5.87 -1.41 11.52
N TYR A 58 6.56 -2.35 10.85
CA TYR A 58 7.13 -3.52 11.55
C TYR A 58 8.11 -3.11 12.62
N ASN A 59 8.97 -2.14 12.31
CA ASN A 59 9.98 -1.68 13.25
C ASN A 59 9.33 -1.10 14.50
N ILE A 60 8.38 -0.17 14.37
CA ILE A 60 7.78 0.48 15.55
C ILE A 60 6.82 -0.42 16.32
N MET A 61 6.19 -1.39 15.66
CA MET A 61 5.33 -2.38 16.30
C MET A 61 6.11 -3.58 16.88
N GLY A 62 7.45 -3.60 16.73
CA GLY A 62 8.30 -4.66 17.28
C GLY A 62 8.12 -6.02 16.60
N LEU A 63 7.68 -6.03 15.34
CA LEU A 63 7.48 -7.22 14.52
C LEU A 63 8.79 -7.59 13.79
N ASN A 64 8.94 -8.87 13.41
CA ASN A 64 10.20 -9.38 12.87
C ASN A 64 10.52 -8.88 11.44
N ALA A 65 9.72 -9.32 10.46
CA ALA A 65 9.90 -8.96 9.05
C ALA A 65 8.62 -9.25 8.25
N PRO A 66 8.39 -8.57 7.11
CA PRO A 66 7.19 -8.76 6.30
C PRO A 66 7.12 -10.09 5.54
N ASN A 67 8.22 -10.84 5.44
CA ASN A 67 8.30 -12.11 4.71
C ASN A 67 8.13 -13.35 5.60
N VAL A 68 7.75 -13.18 6.86
CA VAL A 68 7.56 -14.28 7.82
C VAL A 68 6.18 -14.94 7.68
N LYS A 69 6.01 -16.11 8.29
CA LYS A 69 4.75 -16.88 8.26
C LYS A 69 3.53 -16.05 8.69
N TYR A 70 3.67 -15.20 9.71
CA TYR A 70 2.61 -14.31 10.20
C TYR A 70 2.96 -12.88 9.84
N PHE A 71 2.63 -12.48 8.62
CA PHE A 71 3.04 -11.20 8.07
C PHE A 71 2.14 -10.04 8.53
N CYS A 72 0.83 -10.22 8.65
CA CYS A 72 -0.10 -9.10 8.87
C CYS A 72 0.27 -8.27 10.11
N LEU A 73 0.18 -6.94 10.02
CA LEU A 73 0.47 -6.05 11.17
C LEU A 73 -0.54 -6.22 12.31
N TYR A 74 -1.78 -6.57 11.96
CA TYR A 74 -2.94 -6.42 12.83
C TYR A 74 -3.53 -7.74 13.34
N CYS A 75 -3.16 -8.87 12.74
CA CYS A 75 -3.73 -10.16 13.10
C CYS A 75 -2.75 -11.32 12.84
N ASN A 76 -3.08 -12.48 13.42
CA ASN A 76 -2.29 -13.71 13.28
C ASN A 76 -2.57 -14.48 11.97
N CYS A 77 -2.84 -13.76 10.87
CA CYS A 77 -3.05 -14.34 9.54
C CYS A 77 -1.78 -15.02 9.03
N GLU A 78 -1.92 -16.29 8.61
CA GLU A 78 -0.84 -17.05 7.99
C GLU A 78 -0.67 -16.67 6.52
N ALA A 79 0.59 -16.53 6.08
CA ALA A 79 0.93 -16.15 4.72
C ALA A 79 0.37 -17.10 3.65
N GLY A 80 0.15 -18.38 3.98
CA GLY A 80 -0.46 -19.37 3.09
C GLY A 80 -1.97 -19.20 2.92
N GLU A 81 -2.63 -18.55 3.87
CA GLU A 81 -4.09 -18.34 3.92
C GLU A 81 -4.50 -16.91 3.53
N ARG A 82 -3.54 -16.06 3.17
CA ARG A 82 -3.75 -14.62 2.91
C ARG A 82 -4.74 -14.30 1.79
N TRP A 83 -4.98 -15.24 0.89
CA TRP A 83 -5.88 -15.10 -0.25
C TRP A 83 -7.31 -15.58 0.10
N ASN A 84 -7.46 -16.33 1.19
CA ASN A 84 -8.73 -16.91 1.60
C ASN A 84 -9.55 -15.89 2.37
N MET A 85 -10.41 -15.18 1.64
CA MET A 85 -11.24 -14.10 2.18
C MET A 85 -12.49 -14.58 2.95
N ASP A 86 -12.69 -15.90 3.03
CA ASP A 86 -13.73 -16.52 3.86
C ASP A 86 -13.27 -16.70 5.32
N LEU A 87 -11.95 -16.63 5.56
CA LEU A 87 -11.40 -16.66 6.91
C LEU A 87 -11.47 -15.28 7.56
N GLN A 88 -11.94 -15.25 8.80
CA GLN A 88 -11.91 -14.06 9.64
C GLN A 88 -10.80 -14.18 10.67
N TRP A 89 -9.96 -13.15 10.72
CA TRP A 89 -8.89 -13.04 11.69
C TRP A 89 -9.23 -11.90 12.66
N PRO A 90 -9.25 -12.15 13.98
CA PRO A 90 -9.50 -11.07 14.94
C PRO A 90 -8.40 -10.01 14.82
N ILE A 91 -8.82 -8.75 14.71
CA ILE A 91 -7.94 -7.59 14.66
C ILE A 91 -7.65 -7.18 16.10
N ASN A 92 -6.76 -7.91 16.77
CA ASN A 92 -6.43 -7.68 18.18
C ASN A 92 -4.93 -7.55 18.44
N GLU A 93 -4.07 -8.25 17.70
CA GLU A 93 -2.61 -8.05 17.55
C GLU A 93 -2.00 -9.24 16.78
N ASN A 94 -0.85 -9.04 16.12
CA ASN A 94 -0.02 -10.17 15.67
C ASN A 94 0.93 -10.65 16.77
N THR A 95 0.40 -11.45 17.70
CA THR A 95 1.16 -12.03 18.81
C THR A 95 2.17 -13.09 18.36
N LYS A 96 1.97 -13.71 17.18
CA LYS A 96 2.84 -14.77 16.68
C LYS A 96 4.13 -14.25 16.02
N CYS A 97 4.14 -12.99 15.59
CA CYS A 97 5.29 -12.35 14.94
C CYS A 97 6.00 -11.31 15.83
N LYS A 98 5.37 -10.89 16.93
CA LYS A 98 5.95 -9.93 17.86
C LYS A 98 7.22 -10.47 18.51
N LYS A 99 8.31 -9.71 18.43
CA LYS A 99 9.61 -10.03 19.02
C LYS A 99 10.09 -8.99 20.02
N LYS A 100 9.57 -7.76 19.91
CA LYS A 100 9.97 -6.62 20.72
C LYS A 100 8.74 -5.83 21.16
N PRO A 101 8.85 -5.01 22.22
CA PRO A 101 7.78 -4.07 22.60
C PRO A 101 7.43 -3.09 21.47
N VAL A 102 6.22 -2.54 21.52
CA VAL A 102 5.82 -1.43 20.65
C VAL A 102 6.50 -0.16 21.15
N LEU A 103 6.99 0.68 20.24
CA LEU A 103 7.78 1.86 20.59
C LEU A 103 6.94 3.03 21.11
N PHE A 104 5.75 3.27 20.55
CA PHE A 104 4.88 4.38 20.95
C PHE A 104 3.62 3.87 21.66
N THR A 105 3.78 3.51 22.94
CA THR A 105 2.71 2.91 23.76
C THR A 105 1.55 3.85 24.08
N ALA A 106 1.76 5.17 23.97
CA ALA A 106 0.69 6.16 24.05
C ALA A 106 -0.33 6.00 22.91
N ILE A 107 0.09 5.51 21.74
CA ILE A 107 -0.78 5.31 20.58
C ILE A 107 -1.46 3.95 20.69
N LYS A 108 -2.80 3.91 20.58
CA LYS A 108 -3.55 2.65 20.56
C LYS A 108 -3.23 1.85 19.30
N GLN A 109 -3.29 0.53 19.36
CA GLN A 109 -2.90 -0.32 18.24
C GLN A 109 -3.77 -0.10 16.99
N GLU A 110 -5.07 0.11 17.18
CA GLU A 110 -6.03 0.44 16.13
C GLU A 110 -5.73 1.77 15.41
N ASN A 111 -4.95 2.66 16.05
CA ASN A 111 -4.59 3.97 15.50
C ASN A 111 -3.27 3.94 14.71
N TYR A 112 -2.66 2.76 14.55
CA TYR A 112 -1.52 2.53 13.65
C TYR A 112 -2.03 2.25 12.24
N VAL A 113 -2.06 3.26 11.38
CA VAL A 113 -2.65 3.19 10.04
C VAL A 113 -1.57 3.16 8.96
N SER A 114 -1.54 2.10 8.16
CA SER A 114 -0.59 1.99 7.06
C SER A 114 -0.77 3.08 6.00
N ASP A 115 0.34 3.53 5.40
CA ASP A 115 0.33 4.59 4.39
C ASP A 115 -0.39 4.15 3.10
N LYS A 116 -1.49 4.85 2.80
CA LYS A 116 -2.34 4.65 1.62
C LYS A 116 -1.58 4.90 0.30
N LEU A 117 -0.64 5.86 0.26
CA LEU A 117 0.16 6.12 -0.94
C LEU A 117 1.10 4.95 -1.23
N HIS A 118 1.78 4.43 -0.22
CA HIS A 118 2.65 3.26 -0.39
C HIS A 118 1.87 2.02 -0.83
N LEU A 119 0.64 1.84 -0.35
CA LEU A 119 -0.27 0.79 -0.82
C LEU A 119 -0.54 0.91 -2.33
N LEU A 120 -0.92 2.11 -2.79
CA LEU A 120 -1.11 2.39 -4.21
C LEU A 120 0.14 2.03 -5.01
N LEU A 121 1.30 2.53 -4.59
CA LEU A 121 2.56 2.34 -5.31
C LEU A 121 2.88 0.86 -5.48
N ARG A 122 2.76 0.07 -4.40
CA ARG A 122 3.12 -1.36 -4.39
C ARG A 122 2.18 -2.22 -5.24
N ILE A 123 0.87 -2.05 -5.10
CA ILE A 123 -0.09 -2.86 -5.87
C ILE A 123 -0.04 -2.49 -7.35
N SER A 124 0.06 -1.20 -7.67
CA SER A 124 0.18 -0.76 -9.06
C SER A 124 1.48 -1.23 -9.72
N ASP A 125 2.61 -1.27 -8.99
CA ASP A 125 3.85 -1.86 -9.51
C ASP A 125 3.64 -3.32 -9.92
N ILE A 126 3.00 -4.12 -9.04
CA ILE A 126 2.73 -5.53 -9.34
C ILE A 126 1.83 -5.67 -10.57
N LEU A 127 0.74 -4.91 -10.65
CA LEU A 127 -0.20 -4.97 -11.79
C LEU A 127 0.49 -4.61 -13.12
N ILE A 128 1.29 -3.54 -13.12
CA ILE A 128 2.01 -3.06 -14.30
C ILE A 128 3.13 -4.03 -14.70
N GLU A 129 3.88 -4.53 -13.73
CA GLU A 129 4.95 -5.52 -13.97
C GLU A 129 4.39 -6.83 -14.54
N CYS A 130 3.29 -7.36 -13.99
CA CYS A 130 2.61 -8.53 -14.54
C CYS A 130 2.20 -8.30 -16.00
N PHE A 131 1.56 -7.16 -16.28
CA PHE A 131 1.11 -6.80 -17.62
C PHE A 131 2.26 -6.71 -18.62
N PHE A 132 3.32 -5.97 -18.31
CA PHE A 132 4.46 -5.83 -19.23
C PHE A 132 5.24 -7.13 -19.41
N ASN A 133 5.40 -7.93 -18.35
CA ASN A 133 6.05 -9.24 -18.46
C ASN A 133 5.30 -10.19 -19.40
N ASP A 134 3.97 -10.11 -19.47
CA ASP A 134 3.18 -10.88 -20.43
C ASP A 134 3.32 -10.33 -21.85
N LEU A 135 3.39 -9.02 -22.02
CA LEU A 135 3.61 -8.39 -23.33
C LEU A 135 5.00 -8.68 -23.89
N PHE A 136 6.05 -8.70 -23.06
CA PHE A 136 7.42 -9.01 -23.50
C PHE A 136 7.58 -10.43 -24.05
N LYS A 137 6.65 -11.34 -23.75
CA LYS A 137 6.63 -12.70 -24.31
C LYS A 137 6.10 -12.74 -25.75
N LYS A 138 5.41 -11.68 -26.20
CA LYS A 138 4.82 -11.59 -27.54
C LYS A 138 5.88 -11.28 -28.59
N LYS A 139 5.84 -11.97 -29.72
CA LYS A 139 6.82 -11.79 -30.81
C LYS A 139 6.71 -10.40 -31.45
N GLU A 140 5.50 -9.87 -31.50
CA GLU A 140 5.18 -8.55 -32.03
C GLU A 140 5.49 -7.40 -31.05
N PHE A 141 6.08 -7.68 -29.88
CA PHE A 141 6.33 -6.64 -28.87
C PHE A 141 7.19 -5.50 -29.41
N GLU A 142 8.41 -5.81 -29.89
CA GLU A 142 9.36 -4.78 -30.36
C GLU A 142 8.88 -4.08 -31.63
N GLN A 143 8.16 -4.79 -32.50
CA GLN A 143 7.77 -4.31 -33.83
C GLN A 143 6.52 -3.42 -33.80
N GLN A 144 5.58 -3.69 -32.90
CA GLN A 144 4.26 -3.06 -32.92
C GLN A 144 3.77 -2.62 -31.54
N ILE A 145 3.74 -3.52 -30.56
CA ILE A 145 3.08 -3.24 -29.26
C ILE A 145 3.81 -2.11 -28.51
N LYS A 146 5.15 -2.10 -28.53
CA LYS A 146 5.98 -1.10 -27.85
C LYS A 146 5.55 0.34 -28.21
N SER A 147 5.51 0.67 -29.50
CA SER A 147 5.21 2.02 -29.97
C SER A 147 3.75 2.41 -29.69
N GLN A 148 2.83 1.45 -29.78
CA GLN A 148 1.43 1.67 -29.45
C GLN A 148 1.23 2.00 -27.97
N ILE A 149 1.91 1.28 -27.06
CA ILE A 149 1.84 1.56 -25.61
C ILE A 149 2.42 2.93 -25.28
N GLU A 150 3.60 3.26 -25.82
CA GLU A 150 4.25 4.55 -25.61
C GLU A 150 3.34 5.71 -26.08
N GLN A 151 2.67 5.54 -27.23
CA GLN A 151 1.70 6.51 -27.74
C GLN A 151 0.43 6.61 -26.88
N THR A 152 -0.08 5.49 -26.37
CA THR A 152 -1.25 5.47 -25.47
C THR A 152 -0.92 6.14 -24.14
N MET A 153 0.25 5.87 -23.56
CA MET A 153 0.74 6.54 -22.35
C MET A 153 0.84 8.06 -22.56
N LYS A 154 1.38 8.49 -23.70
CA LYS A 154 1.44 9.92 -24.07
C LYS A 154 0.05 10.55 -24.15
N THR A 155 -0.93 9.84 -24.70
CA THR A 155 -2.32 10.32 -24.83
C THR A 155 -2.96 10.58 -23.46
N ILE A 156 -2.67 9.76 -22.46
CA ILE A 156 -3.10 9.97 -21.07
C ILE A 156 -2.16 10.90 -20.28
N LYS A 157 -1.27 11.64 -20.96
CA LYS A 157 -0.31 12.59 -20.39
C LYS A 157 0.63 11.96 -19.36
N VAL A 158 1.17 10.79 -19.69
CA VAL A 158 2.21 10.09 -18.94
C VAL A 158 3.45 9.97 -19.81
N HIS A 159 4.60 10.45 -19.33
CA HIS A 159 5.88 10.25 -20.00
C HIS A 159 6.35 8.82 -19.75
N PHE A 160 6.50 8.03 -20.81
CA PHE A 160 6.81 6.61 -20.68
C PHE A 160 7.52 6.10 -21.93
N GLU A 161 8.62 5.40 -21.73
CA GLU A 161 9.40 4.74 -22.77
C GLU A 161 9.93 3.39 -22.27
N PHE A 162 9.99 2.43 -23.19
CA PHE A 162 10.70 1.17 -23.01
C PHE A 162 12.13 1.26 -23.52
N PHE A 163 13.08 0.68 -22.79
CA PHE A 163 14.49 0.62 -23.16
C PHE A 163 15.10 -0.74 -22.81
N LYS A 164 16.18 -1.12 -23.48
CA LYS A 164 16.93 -2.34 -23.12
C LYS A 164 17.97 -2.01 -22.05
N SER A 165 17.97 -2.80 -20.99
CA SER A 165 18.96 -2.73 -19.93
C SER A 165 20.36 -2.98 -20.49
N LYS A 166 21.31 -2.11 -20.15
CA LYS A 166 22.70 -2.21 -20.62
C LYS A 166 23.43 -3.44 -20.07
N SER A 167 22.99 -3.99 -18.94
CA SER A 167 23.66 -5.10 -18.25
C SER A 167 23.18 -6.48 -18.71
N HIS A 168 21.89 -6.64 -18.99
CA HIS A 168 21.30 -7.97 -19.25
C HIS A 168 20.46 -8.05 -20.54
N GLY A 169 20.37 -6.96 -21.31
CA GLY A 169 19.60 -6.92 -22.57
C GLY A 169 18.09 -7.08 -22.40
N LYS A 170 17.59 -7.16 -21.16
CA LYS A 170 16.16 -7.26 -20.84
C LYS A 170 15.47 -5.93 -21.07
N TRP A 171 14.19 -6.00 -21.44
CA TRP A 171 13.33 -4.83 -21.52
C TRP A 171 13.05 -4.27 -20.14
N GLU A 172 13.25 -2.97 -20.01
CA GLU A 172 12.92 -2.14 -18.86
C GLU A 172 12.07 -0.96 -19.34
N TRP A 173 11.52 -0.21 -18.40
CA TRP A 173 10.63 0.92 -18.70
C TRP A 173 10.85 2.08 -17.73
N THR A 174 10.35 3.25 -18.12
CA THR A 174 10.40 4.47 -17.32
C THR A 174 9.69 4.24 -15.97
N LEU A 175 10.35 4.56 -14.86
CA LEU A 175 9.74 4.50 -13.54
C LEU A 175 8.55 5.48 -13.45
N LEU A 176 7.39 4.97 -13.04
CA LEU A 176 6.17 5.76 -12.91
C LEU A 176 6.02 6.31 -11.50
N MET A 177 5.80 7.63 -11.40
CA MET A 177 5.52 8.28 -10.13
C MET A 177 4.06 8.06 -9.70
N GLY A 178 3.75 8.29 -8.42
CA GLY A 178 2.40 8.04 -7.87
C GLY A 178 1.27 8.75 -8.62
N SER A 179 1.50 9.96 -9.15
CA SER A 179 0.55 10.68 -9.99
C SER A 179 0.30 9.99 -11.33
N ASP A 180 1.34 9.44 -11.95
CA ASP A 180 1.23 8.79 -13.25
C ASP A 180 0.63 7.39 -13.12
N LYS A 181 1.00 6.64 -12.07
CA LYS A 181 0.35 5.36 -11.76
C LYS A 181 -1.17 5.50 -11.60
N LYS A 182 -1.65 6.60 -11.01
CA LYS A 182 -3.11 6.89 -10.93
C LYS A 182 -3.73 7.05 -12.31
N LYS A 183 -3.11 7.82 -13.21
CA LYS A 183 -3.60 8.00 -14.58
C LYS A 183 -3.61 6.68 -15.33
N VAL A 184 -2.55 5.89 -15.18
CA VAL A 184 -2.42 4.57 -15.81
C VAL A 184 -3.54 3.63 -15.35
N LEU A 185 -3.72 3.49 -14.03
CA LEU A 185 -4.80 2.67 -13.47
C LEU A 185 -6.21 3.14 -13.87
N GLN A 186 -6.39 4.44 -14.08
CA GLN A 186 -7.69 5.02 -14.40
C GLN A 186 -8.02 4.98 -15.90
N TYR A 187 -7.04 5.21 -16.76
CA TYR A 187 -7.30 5.53 -18.18
C TYR A 187 -6.56 4.65 -19.19
N PHE A 188 -5.51 3.91 -18.79
CA PHE A 188 -4.76 3.08 -19.74
C PHE A 188 -5.61 1.86 -20.15
N PRO A 189 -5.95 1.69 -21.44
CA PRO A 189 -6.83 0.62 -21.92
C PRO A 189 -6.06 -0.71 -22.05
N VAL A 190 -6.02 -1.48 -20.97
CA VAL A 190 -5.27 -2.74 -20.88
C VAL A 190 -5.81 -3.76 -21.87
N SER A 191 -7.13 -3.86 -22.00
CA SER A 191 -7.79 -4.81 -22.89
C SER A 191 -7.41 -4.65 -24.37
N GLN A 192 -6.94 -3.47 -24.80
CA GLN A 192 -6.47 -3.26 -26.18
C GLN A 192 -5.19 -4.02 -26.51
N PHE A 193 -4.42 -4.42 -25.50
CA PHE A 193 -3.09 -5.03 -25.67
C PHE A 193 -3.06 -6.52 -25.27
N ILE A 194 -4.14 -7.02 -24.67
CA ILE A 194 -4.33 -8.41 -24.29
C ILE A 194 -5.41 -8.99 -25.20
N LEU A 195 -5.17 -10.18 -25.76
CA LEU A 195 -6.13 -10.85 -26.64
C LEU A 195 -6.59 -12.13 -25.95
N GLY A 196 -7.92 -12.30 -25.84
CA GLY A 196 -8.54 -13.51 -25.29
C GLY A 196 -9.39 -13.22 -24.06
N LYS A 197 -10.01 -14.27 -23.49
CA LYS A 197 -11.02 -14.23 -22.41
C LYS A 197 -10.62 -13.47 -21.13
N HIS A 198 -9.34 -13.14 -20.97
CA HIS A 198 -8.79 -12.49 -19.77
C HIS A 198 -8.60 -10.97 -19.92
N ASP A 199 -8.84 -10.40 -21.11
CA ASP A 199 -8.69 -8.97 -21.35
C ASP A 199 -9.62 -8.12 -20.47
N GLU A 200 -10.89 -8.49 -20.38
CA GLU A 200 -11.89 -7.86 -19.52
C GLU A 200 -11.56 -8.04 -18.03
N ASP A 201 -11.07 -9.21 -17.63
CA ASP A 201 -10.69 -9.51 -16.24
C ASP A 201 -9.52 -8.62 -15.78
N ILE A 202 -8.50 -8.41 -16.63
CA ILE A 202 -7.32 -7.60 -16.26
C ILE A 202 -7.67 -6.10 -16.28
N GLU A 203 -8.42 -5.64 -17.27
CA GLU A 203 -8.96 -4.27 -17.29
C GLU A 203 -9.76 -4.02 -16.00
N LYS A 204 -10.65 -4.95 -15.64
CA LYS A 204 -11.45 -4.89 -14.41
C LYS A 204 -10.58 -4.84 -13.16
N LEU A 205 -9.52 -5.65 -13.06
CA LEU A 205 -8.58 -5.60 -11.93
C LEU A 205 -7.99 -4.20 -11.72
N TRP A 206 -7.60 -3.52 -12.81
CA TRP A 206 -7.01 -2.18 -12.72
C TRP A 206 -8.04 -1.12 -12.31
N ARG A 207 -9.23 -1.14 -12.93
CA ARG A 207 -10.31 -0.19 -12.64
C ARG A 207 -10.87 -0.35 -11.23
N ASP A 208 -11.11 -1.58 -10.81
CA ASP A 208 -11.62 -1.88 -9.46
C ASP A 208 -10.59 -1.49 -8.40
N PHE A 209 -9.31 -1.79 -8.61
CA PHE A 209 -8.26 -1.36 -7.67
C PHE A 209 -8.21 0.16 -7.54
N TYR A 210 -8.29 0.90 -8.65
CA TYR A 210 -8.36 2.35 -8.62
C TYR A 210 -9.60 2.84 -7.84
N GLY A 211 -10.76 2.23 -8.08
CA GLY A 211 -12.00 2.53 -7.34
C GLY A 211 -11.85 2.31 -5.83
N LEU A 212 -11.27 1.18 -5.41
CA LEU A 212 -10.96 0.89 -4.01
C LEU A 212 -10.02 1.94 -3.42
N TYR A 213 -8.97 2.33 -4.14
CA TYR A 213 -8.04 3.35 -3.69
C TYR A 213 -8.71 4.74 -3.53
N VAL A 214 -9.64 5.10 -4.42
CA VAL A 214 -10.42 6.34 -4.30
C VAL A 214 -11.27 6.35 -3.03
N VAL A 215 -11.91 5.22 -2.69
CA VAL A 215 -12.69 5.08 -1.45
C VAL A 215 -11.79 5.25 -0.22
N LEU A 216 -10.62 4.59 -0.19
CA LEU A 216 -9.65 4.72 0.91
C LEU A 216 -9.19 6.17 1.15
N ARG A 217 -9.23 7.01 0.12
CA ARG A 217 -8.80 8.42 0.17
C ARG A 217 -9.91 9.38 0.59
N LYS A 218 -11.16 8.93 0.72
CA LYS A 218 -12.25 9.77 1.21
C LYS A 218 -11.97 10.22 2.66
N PRO A 219 -12.27 11.49 3.00
CA PRO A 219 -12.08 11.99 4.36
C PRO A 219 -13.07 11.38 5.34
N PHE A 220 -14.26 11.03 4.86
CA PHE A 220 -15.34 10.44 5.64
C PHE A 220 -15.99 9.31 4.85
N LEU A 221 -16.33 8.23 5.54
CA LEU A 221 -17.02 7.07 4.99
C LEU A 221 -18.26 6.77 5.84
N THR A 222 -19.36 6.45 5.17
CA THR A 222 -20.55 5.92 5.83
C THR A 222 -20.39 4.41 6.10
N ASN A 223 -21.15 3.86 7.05
CA ASN A 223 -21.13 2.41 7.32
C ASN A 223 -21.45 1.59 6.06
N SER A 224 -22.42 2.02 5.25
CA SER A 224 -22.74 1.35 3.99
C SER A 224 -21.59 1.37 2.98
N GLU A 225 -20.79 2.44 2.94
CA GLU A 225 -19.59 2.49 2.08
C GLU A 225 -18.48 1.59 2.62
N ILE A 226 -18.38 1.41 3.93
CA ILE A 226 -17.43 0.48 4.57
C ILE A 226 -17.80 -0.97 4.23
N ASP A 227 -19.09 -1.32 4.36
CA ASP A 227 -19.59 -2.66 4.04
C ASP A 227 -19.39 -2.99 2.54
N ASP A 228 -19.74 -2.04 1.66
CA ASP A 228 -19.52 -2.18 0.21
C ASP A 228 -18.02 -2.26 -0.14
N PHE A 229 -17.17 -1.52 0.57
CA PHE A 229 -15.72 -1.60 0.40
C PHE A 229 -15.20 -3.00 0.74
N GLU A 230 -15.64 -3.58 1.86
CA GLU A 230 -15.25 -4.95 2.24
C GLU A 230 -15.62 -5.96 1.14
N ILE A 231 -16.87 -5.90 0.65
CA ILE A 231 -17.36 -6.79 -0.41
C ILE A 231 -16.51 -6.65 -1.68
N LYS A 232 -16.21 -5.41 -2.11
CA LYS A 232 -15.42 -5.15 -3.31
C LYS A 232 -13.97 -5.58 -3.17
N VAL A 233 -13.36 -5.39 -2.00
CA VAL A 233 -12.00 -5.88 -1.73
C VAL A 233 -11.95 -7.39 -1.84
N LYS A 234 -12.93 -8.10 -1.25
CA LYS A 234 -13.01 -9.57 -1.34
C LYS A 234 -13.08 -10.04 -2.78
N GLN A 235 -13.99 -9.46 -3.57
CA GLN A 235 -14.14 -9.77 -5.00
C GLN A 235 -12.86 -9.48 -5.79
N TRP A 236 -12.19 -8.37 -5.51
CA TRP A 236 -10.93 -8.01 -6.16
C TRP A 236 -9.82 -9.01 -5.85
N ILE A 237 -9.68 -9.43 -4.59
CA ILE A 237 -8.68 -10.44 -4.18
C ILE A 237 -8.95 -11.78 -4.86
N TYR A 238 -10.20 -12.24 -4.92
CA TYR A 238 -10.55 -13.48 -5.63
C TYR A 238 -10.22 -13.42 -7.12
N LEU A 239 -10.44 -12.26 -7.76
CA LEU A 239 -10.07 -12.06 -9.16
C LEU A 239 -8.55 -12.05 -9.34
N PHE A 240 -7.82 -11.37 -8.45
CA PHE A 240 -6.37 -11.22 -8.50
C PHE A 240 -5.64 -12.55 -8.23
N CYS A 241 -6.15 -13.37 -7.32
CA CYS A 241 -5.57 -14.67 -6.94
C CYS A 241 -6.06 -15.84 -7.79
N ARG A 242 -6.93 -15.61 -8.78
CA ARG A 242 -7.42 -16.68 -9.65
C ARG A 242 -6.23 -17.35 -10.35
N PRO A 243 -6.08 -18.70 -10.28
CA PRO A 243 -4.99 -19.39 -10.97
C PRO A 243 -5.03 -19.09 -12.46
N ASN A 244 -3.87 -18.85 -13.06
CA ASN A 244 -3.74 -18.84 -14.51
C ASN A 244 -4.10 -20.23 -15.04
N GLN A 245 -5.31 -20.37 -15.60
CA GLN A 245 -5.65 -21.53 -16.42
C GLN A 245 -5.06 -21.29 -17.82
N GLY A 246 -3.73 -21.39 -17.90
CA GLY A 246 -2.95 -21.34 -19.13
C GLY A 246 -2.33 -22.69 -19.40
#